data_AF-A0A0Q4BC69-F1
#
_entry.id   AF-A0A0Q4BC69-F1
#
_cell.length_a   1.000
_cell.length_b   1.000
_cell.length_c   1.000
_cell.angle_alpha   90.00
_cell.angle_beta   90.00
_cell.angle_gamma   90.00
#
_symmetry.space_group_name_H-M   'P 1'
#
loop_
_entity.id
_entity.type
_entity.pdbx_description
1 polymer ?
#
loop_
_entity_poly.entity_id
_entity_poly.type
_entity_poly.pdbx_seq_one_letter_code
_entity_poly.pdbx_strand_id
1 'polypeptide(L)'
;MASCQMEIIYMDPTTYTAVSDHEMRQAILGELFRSCRKGRKITKQDLADALDIKYQQLVYQLSNHLQDFWKVVGEKKVRGTRMEYIAPSNPHGIYICLGKDRRIYMVDPLAEIYGPLDEVGLRCDKCSVEEAEHCMASLVEKRIVPRDLGISERETLSSNKRSGLRPLDRGIIEALKGVAFGDRCVLVIPCERCSFMNRHNIVMID
;
A
#
# COMPACT_ATOMS: atom_id res chain seq x y z
N MET A 1 20.68 -3.51 0.39
CA MET A 1 19.31 -4.06 0.48
C MET A 1 18.36 -2.92 0.83
N ALA A 2 17.30 -2.69 0.05
CA ALA A 2 16.38 -1.57 0.29
C ALA A 2 15.54 -1.84 1.55
N SER A 3 15.43 -0.87 2.47
CA SER A 3 14.57 -0.93 3.64
C SER A 3 13.11 -1.25 3.28
N CYS A 4 12.37 -1.88 4.21
CA CYS A 4 10.92 -1.95 4.12
C CYS A 4 10.36 -0.54 4.35
N GLN A 5 10.07 0.16 3.27
CA GLN A 5 9.34 1.41 3.31
C GLN A 5 7.85 1.13 3.16
N MET A 6 7.05 1.75 4.01
CA MET A 6 5.60 1.75 3.95
C MET A 6 5.16 3.20 4.02
N GLU A 7 4.52 3.68 2.96
CA GLU A 7 4.02 5.04 2.88
C GLU A 7 2.51 4.98 3.01
N ILE A 8 2.00 5.48 4.13
CA ILE A 8 0.57 5.51 4.43
C ILE A 8 -0.03 6.79 3.88
N ILE A 9 -0.94 6.64 2.93
CA ILE A 9 -1.48 7.73 2.11
C ILE A 9 -2.99 7.78 2.30
N TYR A 10 -3.50 8.95 2.64
CA TYR A 10 -4.93 9.17 2.65
C TYR A 10 -5.48 9.22 1.23
N MET A 11 -6.59 8.52 0.99
CA MET A 11 -7.39 8.62 -0.23
C MET A 11 -8.80 9.09 0.11
N ASP A 12 -9.45 9.78 -0.83
CA ASP A 12 -10.84 10.17 -0.64
C ASP A 12 -11.78 8.96 -0.80
N PRO A 13 -13.01 9.02 -0.23
CA PRO A 13 -13.96 7.92 -0.28
C PRO A 13 -14.39 7.50 -1.70
N THR A 14 -14.38 8.42 -2.67
CA THR A 14 -14.75 8.12 -4.06
C THR A 14 -13.69 7.22 -4.69
N THR A 15 -12.42 7.58 -4.52
CA THR A 15 -11.28 6.79 -4.98
C THR A 15 -11.23 5.43 -4.28
N TYR A 16 -11.53 5.37 -2.98
CA TYR A 16 -11.64 4.11 -2.25
C TYR A 16 -12.70 3.18 -2.87
N THR A 17 -13.92 3.68 -3.02
CA THR A 17 -15.06 2.90 -3.53
C THR A 17 -14.81 2.44 -4.98
N ALA A 18 -14.08 3.25 -5.76
CA ALA A 18 -13.66 2.86 -7.09
C ALA A 18 -12.74 1.64 -7.10
N VAL A 19 -12.06 1.30 -6.01
CA VAL A 19 -11.12 0.16 -5.96
C VAL A 19 -11.67 -1.01 -5.15
N SER A 20 -12.24 -0.74 -3.98
CA SER A 20 -12.54 -1.76 -2.97
C SER A 20 -13.49 -2.85 -3.43
N ASP A 21 -14.44 -2.51 -4.31
CA ASP A 21 -15.55 -3.42 -4.64
C ASP A 21 -15.42 -3.99 -6.06
N HIS A 22 -14.23 -3.90 -6.67
CA HIS A 22 -14.03 -4.27 -8.07
C HIS A 22 -12.77 -5.12 -8.29
N GLU A 23 -12.96 -6.44 -8.40
CA GLU A 23 -11.89 -7.44 -8.51
C GLU A 23 -10.86 -7.13 -9.61
N MET A 24 -11.29 -6.74 -10.81
CA MET A 24 -10.35 -6.39 -11.89
C MET A 24 -9.41 -5.23 -11.51
N ARG A 25 -9.92 -4.22 -10.80
CA ARG A 25 -9.12 -3.05 -10.40
C ARG A 25 -8.13 -3.43 -9.32
N GLN A 26 -8.55 -4.27 -8.38
CA GLN A 26 -7.65 -4.87 -7.39
C GLN A 26 -6.55 -5.69 -8.06
N ALA A 27 -6.89 -6.55 -9.03
CA ALA A 27 -5.93 -7.35 -9.77
C ALA A 27 -4.93 -6.48 -10.57
N ILE A 28 -5.40 -5.41 -11.22
CA ILE A 28 -4.55 -4.42 -11.90
C ILE A 28 -3.53 -3.81 -10.94
N LEU A 29 -3.99 -3.33 -9.78
CA LEU A 29 -3.10 -2.74 -8.77
C LEU A 29 -2.14 -3.79 -8.20
N GLY A 30 -2.62 -4.98 -7.87
CA GLY A 30 -1.80 -6.07 -7.35
C GLY A 30 -0.66 -6.42 -8.30
N GLU A 31 -0.95 -6.63 -9.59
CA GLU A 31 0.08 -6.97 -10.56
C GLU A 31 1.05 -5.81 -10.82
N LEU A 32 0.55 -4.58 -10.95
CA LEU A 32 1.40 -3.39 -11.13
C LEU A 32 2.41 -3.23 -9.97
N PHE A 33 1.94 -3.35 -8.73
CA PHE A 33 2.79 -3.22 -7.54
C PHE A 33 3.77 -4.39 -7.39
N ARG A 34 3.33 -5.64 -7.63
CA ARG A 34 4.20 -6.82 -7.60
C ARG A 34 5.28 -6.76 -8.68
N SER A 35 4.94 -6.36 -9.90
CA SER A 35 5.90 -6.19 -10.99
C SER A 35 6.93 -5.10 -10.69
N CYS A 36 6.49 -3.95 -10.16
CA CYS A 36 7.41 -2.89 -9.71
C CYS A 36 8.34 -3.38 -8.60
N ARG A 37 7.82 -4.15 -7.63
CA ARG A 37 8.62 -4.72 -6.54
C ARG A 37 9.72 -5.66 -7.03
N LYS A 38 9.45 -6.42 -8.09
CA LYS A 38 10.41 -7.30 -8.78
C LYS A 38 11.41 -6.55 -9.68
N GLY A 39 11.38 -5.21 -9.69
CA GLY A 39 12.26 -4.39 -10.53
C GLY A 39 11.91 -4.42 -12.02
N ARG A 40 10.75 -4.98 -12.39
CA ARG A 40 10.33 -5.07 -13.80
C ARG A 40 9.81 -3.71 -14.27
N LYS A 41 10.34 -3.24 -15.41
CA LYS A 41 9.73 -2.15 -16.16
C LYS A 41 8.64 -2.76 -17.05
N ILE A 42 7.40 -2.39 -16.81
CA ILE A 42 6.25 -2.93 -17.54
C ILE A 42 5.54 -1.81 -18.31
N THR A 43 4.95 -2.17 -19.44
CA THR A 43 4.05 -1.32 -20.21
C THR A 43 2.60 -1.62 -19.85
N LYS A 44 1.67 -0.80 -20.35
CA LYS A 44 0.24 -1.11 -20.28
C LYS A 44 -0.08 -2.44 -20.98
N GLN A 45 0.59 -2.76 -22.09
CA GLN A 45 0.36 -4.03 -22.78
C GLN A 45 0.81 -5.22 -21.94
N ASP A 46 2.01 -5.17 -21.35
CA ASP A 46 2.52 -6.25 -20.50
C ASP A 46 1.59 -6.53 -19.31
N LEU A 47 1.02 -5.47 -18.72
CA LEU A 47 0.06 -5.59 -17.61
C LEU A 47 -1.27 -6.21 -18.06
N ALA A 48 -1.75 -5.86 -19.26
CA ALA A 48 -2.98 -6.43 -19.82
C ALA A 48 -2.79 -7.94 -20.10
N ASP A 49 -1.65 -8.30 -20.70
CA ASP A 49 -1.31 -9.69 -21.03
C ASP A 49 -1.13 -10.54 -19.77
N ALA A 50 -0.48 -10.00 -18.72
CA ALA A 50 -0.29 -10.70 -17.45
C ALA A 50 -1.61 -11.01 -16.70
N LEU A 51 -2.65 -10.21 -16.96
CA LEU A 51 -3.97 -10.33 -16.33
C LEU A 51 -5.01 -11.02 -17.23
N ASP A 52 -4.62 -11.40 -18.45
CA ASP A 52 -5.53 -11.94 -19.48
C ASP A 52 -6.77 -11.05 -19.72
N ILE A 53 -6.55 -9.72 -19.80
CA ILE A 53 -7.61 -8.75 -20.10
C ILE A 53 -7.31 -7.98 -21.39
N LYS A 54 -8.34 -7.44 -22.03
CA LYS A 54 -8.14 -6.64 -23.25
C LYS A 54 -7.42 -5.34 -22.92
N TYR A 55 -6.45 -4.95 -23.75
CA TYR A 55 -5.73 -3.68 -23.61
C TYR A 55 -6.65 -2.47 -23.40
N GLN A 56 -7.74 -2.37 -24.18
CA GLN A 56 -8.70 -1.28 -24.06
C GLN A 56 -9.44 -1.27 -22.71
N GLN A 57 -9.70 -2.45 -22.14
CA GLN A 57 -10.29 -2.54 -20.80
C GLN A 57 -9.30 -2.05 -19.76
N LEU A 58 -8.03 -2.47 -19.83
CA LEU A 58 -6.99 -1.98 -18.92
C LEU A 58 -6.86 -0.45 -19.00
N VAL A 59 -6.72 0.10 -20.21
CA VAL A 59 -6.59 1.55 -20.41
C VAL A 59 -7.79 2.29 -19.81
N TYR A 60 -9.00 1.79 -20.03
CA TYR A 60 -10.20 2.38 -19.42
C TYR A 60 -10.13 2.39 -17.88
N GLN A 61 -9.73 1.28 -17.24
CA GLN A 61 -9.61 1.23 -15.78
C GLN A 61 -8.52 2.17 -15.26
N LEU A 62 -7.35 2.16 -15.89
CA LEU A 62 -6.22 3.04 -15.56
C LEU A 62 -6.58 4.52 -15.68
N SER A 63 -7.31 4.88 -16.75
CA SER A 63 -7.66 6.26 -17.06
C SER A 63 -8.92 6.78 -16.37
N ASN A 64 -9.78 5.96 -15.79
CA ASN A 64 -11.03 6.46 -15.18
C ASN A 64 -11.16 6.14 -13.69
N HIS A 65 -10.50 5.10 -13.20
CA HIS A 65 -10.72 4.61 -11.83
C HIS A 65 -9.43 4.49 -11.03
N LEU A 66 -8.28 4.37 -11.70
CA LEU A 66 -7.00 4.11 -11.05
C LEU A 66 -5.97 5.23 -11.26
N GLN A 67 -6.37 6.40 -11.75
CA GLN A 67 -5.45 7.47 -12.17
C GLN A 67 -4.40 7.83 -11.10
N ASP A 68 -4.79 7.85 -9.82
CA ASP A 68 -3.91 8.25 -8.72
C ASP A 68 -2.88 7.18 -8.32
N PHE A 69 -3.06 5.95 -8.79
CA PHE A 69 -2.25 4.81 -8.37
C PHE A 69 -1.06 4.53 -9.30
N TRP A 70 -1.00 5.10 -10.49
CA TRP A 70 0.06 4.83 -11.46
C TRP A 70 0.57 6.10 -12.15
N LYS A 71 1.78 6.00 -12.70
CA LYS A 71 2.41 7.05 -13.50
C LYS A 71 3.26 6.46 -14.62
N VAL A 72 3.50 7.26 -15.66
CA VAL A 72 4.51 6.96 -16.67
C VAL A 72 5.89 7.27 -16.07
N VAL A 73 6.81 6.31 -16.13
CA VAL A 73 8.17 6.42 -15.56
C VAL A 73 9.27 6.41 -16.61
N GLY A 74 8.91 6.21 -17.88
CA GLY A 74 9.87 6.24 -18.97
C GLY A 74 9.20 5.92 -20.28
N GLU A 75 9.90 6.26 -21.35
CA GLU A 75 9.38 6.11 -22.70
C GLU A 75 10.48 5.67 -23.65
N LYS A 76 10.11 4.86 -24.63
CA LYS A 76 11.02 4.40 -25.67
C LYS A 76 10.30 4.43 -27.01
N LYS A 77 10.94 5.04 -28.02
CA LYS A 77 10.48 4.89 -29.41
C LYS A 77 10.92 3.52 -29.92
N VAL A 78 9.97 2.73 -30.39
CA VAL A 78 10.22 1.42 -31.02
C VAL A 78 9.47 1.39 -32.33
N ARG A 79 10.20 1.31 -33.45
CA ARG A 79 9.64 1.20 -34.82
C ARG A 79 8.56 2.25 -35.13
N GLY A 80 8.77 3.50 -34.69
CA GLY A 80 7.83 4.61 -34.93
C GLY A 80 6.70 4.73 -33.92
N THR A 81 6.49 3.75 -33.04
CA THR A 81 5.50 3.80 -31.95
C THR A 81 6.15 4.21 -30.64
N ARG A 82 5.45 5.03 -29.85
CA ARG A 82 5.87 5.42 -28.50
C ARG A 82 5.42 4.35 -27.51
N MET A 83 6.38 3.73 -26.83
CA MET A 83 6.14 2.75 -25.78
C MET A 83 6.34 3.43 -24.42
N GLU A 84 5.31 3.41 -23.58
CA GLU A 84 5.32 4.00 -22.24
C GLU A 84 5.47 2.90 -21.18
N TYR A 85 6.45 3.06 -20.30
CA TYR A 85 6.60 2.24 -19.11
C TYR A 85 5.85 2.87 -17.96
N ILE A 86 5.09 2.06 -17.23
CA ILE A 86 4.27 2.47 -16.10
C ILE A 86 4.78 1.85 -14.81
N ALA A 87 4.53 2.52 -13.70
CA ALA A 87 4.79 2.02 -12.36
C ALA A 87 3.77 2.62 -11.38
N PRO A 88 3.65 2.05 -10.16
CA PRO A 88 2.90 2.70 -9.09
C PRO A 88 3.35 4.14 -8.87
N SER A 89 2.40 5.03 -8.60
CA SER A 89 2.70 6.41 -8.18
C SER A 89 3.54 6.41 -6.90
N ASN A 90 3.17 5.54 -5.96
CA ASN A 90 3.87 5.30 -4.69
C ASN A 90 4.14 3.78 -4.55
N PRO A 91 5.33 3.27 -4.94
CA PRO A 91 5.65 1.84 -4.91
C PRO A 91 5.57 1.17 -3.53
N HIS A 92 5.59 1.98 -2.48
CA HIS A 92 5.50 1.57 -1.07
C HIS A 92 4.14 1.91 -0.44
N GLY A 93 3.18 2.35 -1.25
CA GLY A 93 1.89 2.86 -0.82
C GLY A 93 1.05 1.81 -0.09
N ILE A 94 0.55 2.21 1.08
CA ILE A 94 -0.59 1.66 1.78
C ILE A 94 -1.59 2.80 1.85
N TYR A 95 -2.78 2.58 1.38
CA TYR A 95 -3.75 3.66 1.28
C TYR A 95 -4.86 3.46 2.30
N ILE A 96 -5.28 4.56 2.91
CA ILE A 96 -6.31 4.58 3.93
C ILE A 96 -7.41 5.57 3.58
N CYS A 97 -8.64 5.22 3.92
CA CYS A 97 -9.80 6.09 3.84
C CYS A 97 -10.53 6.07 5.18
N LEU A 98 -11.02 7.23 5.63
CA LEU A 98 -11.88 7.32 6.82
C LEU A 98 -13.34 7.45 6.38
N GLY A 99 -14.16 6.46 6.72
CA GLY A 99 -15.59 6.51 6.45
C GLY A 99 -16.35 7.43 7.40
N LYS A 100 -17.58 7.81 7.02
CA LYS A 100 -18.49 8.61 7.87
C LYS A 100 -18.88 7.89 9.16
N ASP A 101 -18.80 6.57 9.16
CA ASP A 101 -19.00 5.65 10.27
C ASP A 101 -17.79 5.55 11.22
N ARG A 102 -16.73 6.35 10.99
CA ARG A 102 -15.44 6.28 11.70
C ARG A 102 -14.70 4.96 11.52
N ARG A 103 -15.10 4.14 10.53
CA ARG A 103 -14.32 2.97 10.13
C ARG A 103 -13.16 3.40 9.26
N ILE A 104 -12.03 2.75 9.47
CA ILE A 104 -10.84 2.89 8.65
C ILE A 104 -10.92 1.83 7.57
N TYR A 105 -10.74 2.25 6.33
CA TYR A 105 -10.75 1.39 5.17
C TYR A 105 -9.35 1.34 4.56
N MET A 106 -8.95 0.16 4.11
CA MET A 106 -7.59 -0.17 3.69
C MET A 106 -7.57 -0.56 2.22
N VAL A 107 -6.55 -0.06 1.51
CA VAL A 107 -6.13 -0.57 0.21
C VAL A 107 -4.61 -0.74 0.25
N ASP A 108 -4.16 -1.99 0.22
CA ASP A 108 -2.76 -2.36 0.17
C ASP A 108 -2.55 -3.37 -0.97
N PRO A 109 -2.17 -2.87 -2.17
CA PRO A 109 -2.03 -3.72 -3.34
C PRO A 109 -0.93 -4.78 -3.22
N LEU A 110 0.11 -4.52 -2.44
CA LEU A 110 1.20 -5.49 -2.25
C LEU A 110 0.79 -6.66 -1.35
N ALA A 111 -0.08 -6.41 -0.39
CA ALA A 111 -0.56 -7.43 0.54
C ALA A 111 -1.91 -8.03 0.15
N GLU A 112 -2.50 -7.58 -0.97
CA GLU A 112 -3.83 -7.96 -1.47
C GLU A 112 -4.94 -7.69 -0.42
N ILE A 113 -4.87 -6.55 0.26
CA ILE A 113 -5.84 -6.13 1.29
C ILE A 113 -6.70 -5.01 0.72
N TYR A 114 -8.01 -5.23 0.67
CA TYR A 114 -9.00 -4.29 0.16
C TYR A 114 -10.27 -4.38 1.01
N GLY A 115 -10.56 -3.37 1.83
CA GLY A 115 -11.78 -3.37 2.64
C GLY A 115 -11.64 -2.70 4.01
N PRO A 116 -12.65 -2.86 4.89
CA PRO A 116 -12.63 -2.32 6.24
C PRO A 116 -11.53 -2.94 7.09
N LEU A 117 -10.77 -2.12 7.82
CA LEU A 117 -9.61 -2.53 8.62
C LEU A 117 -9.93 -3.68 9.60
N ASP A 118 -11.12 -3.67 10.18
CA ASP A 118 -11.56 -4.68 11.16
C ASP A 118 -11.93 -6.03 10.52
N GLU A 119 -12.03 -6.10 9.20
CA GLU A 119 -12.32 -7.30 8.42
C GLU A 119 -11.06 -7.82 7.71
N VAL A 120 -10.29 -6.92 7.07
CA VAL A 120 -9.17 -7.30 6.20
C VAL A 120 -7.80 -7.22 6.87
N GLY A 121 -7.70 -6.53 8.01
CA GLY A 121 -6.47 -6.41 8.79
C GLY A 121 -5.36 -5.63 8.07
N LEU A 122 -4.11 -5.91 8.46
CA LEU A 122 -2.90 -5.24 8.00
C LEU A 122 -1.82 -6.22 7.59
N ARG A 123 -0.91 -5.82 6.69
CA ARG A 123 0.24 -6.66 6.33
C ARG A 123 1.13 -7.04 7.53
N CYS A 124 1.17 -6.21 8.58
CA CYS A 124 1.89 -6.50 9.82
C CYS A 124 1.25 -7.60 10.68
N ASP A 125 0.00 -7.98 10.41
CA ASP A 125 -0.67 -9.06 11.16
C ASP A 125 -0.07 -10.43 10.82
N LYS A 126 0.62 -10.55 9.68
CA LYS A 126 1.35 -11.76 9.27
C LYS A 126 2.69 -11.94 10.01
N CYS A 127 3.15 -10.95 10.78
CA CYS A 127 4.38 -11.01 11.56
C CYS A 127 4.16 -11.71 12.92
N SER A 128 5.18 -12.41 13.41
CA SER A 128 5.17 -12.95 14.78
C SER A 128 5.08 -11.81 15.80
N VAL A 129 4.69 -12.13 17.04
CA VAL A 129 4.61 -11.12 18.11
C VAL A 129 5.98 -10.50 18.36
N GLU A 130 7.01 -11.34 18.51
CA GLU A 130 8.41 -10.93 18.73
C GLU A 130 8.95 -10.01 17.62
N GLU A 131 8.67 -10.34 16.35
CA GLU A 131 9.08 -9.52 15.21
C GLU A 131 8.45 -8.12 15.25
N ALA A 132 7.16 -8.04 15.58
CA ALA A 132 6.47 -6.76 15.67
C ALA A 132 6.93 -5.94 16.86
N GLU A 133 7.21 -6.55 18.01
CA GLU A 133 7.73 -5.86 19.19
C GLU A 133 9.12 -5.27 18.92
N HIS A 134 10.01 -6.04 18.30
CA HIS A 134 11.35 -5.56 17.92
C HIS A 134 11.27 -4.43 16.89
N CYS A 135 10.37 -4.56 15.92
CA CYS A 135 10.11 -3.49 14.95
C CYS A 135 9.57 -2.23 15.65
N MET A 136 8.61 -2.38 16.55
CA MET A 136 8.01 -1.28 17.29
C MET A 136 9.04 -0.55 18.13
N ALA A 137 9.88 -1.27 18.87
CA ALA A 137 10.95 -0.70 19.69
C ALA A 137 11.88 0.18 18.85
N SER A 138 12.26 -0.28 17.65
CA SER A 138 13.11 0.50 16.74
C SER A 138 12.42 1.76 16.20
N LEU A 139 11.14 1.68 15.85
CA LEU A 139 10.39 2.84 15.35
C LEU A 139 10.20 3.90 16.45
N VAL A 140 9.95 3.46 17.69
CA VAL A 140 9.84 4.35 18.86
C VAL A 140 11.18 5.00 19.19
N GLU A 141 12.27 4.24 19.22
CA GLU A 141 13.63 4.76 19.45
C GLU A 141 14.00 5.85 18.42
N LYS A 142 13.65 5.61 17.15
CA LYS A 142 13.85 6.56 16.04
C LYS A 142 12.82 7.69 15.99
N ARG A 143 11.86 7.73 16.92
CA ARG A 143 10.77 8.72 16.99
C ARG A 143 9.92 8.80 15.72
N ILE A 144 9.76 7.68 15.02
CA ILE A 144 8.90 7.58 13.83
C ILE A 144 7.43 7.42 14.25
N VAL A 145 7.18 6.69 15.34
CA VAL A 145 5.84 6.53 15.95
C VAL A 145 5.93 6.84 17.44
N PRO A 146 4.85 7.32 18.08
CA PRO A 146 4.85 7.60 19.51
C PRO A 146 5.01 6.30 20.32
N ARG A 147 5.61 6.41 21.51
CA ARG A 147 5.73 5.29 22.48
C ARG A 147 4.38 4.91 23.09
N ASP A 148 3.54 5.90 23.37
CA ASP A 148 2.26 5.72 24.01
C ASP A 148 1.16 6.30 23.13
N LEU A 149 0.02 5.60 23.11
CA LEU A 149 -1.18 6.11 22.45
C LEU A 149 -2.04 6.87 23.44
N GLY A 150 -2.54 8.03 23.03
CA GLY A 150 -3.56 8.81 23.74
C GLY A 150 -4.92 8.11 23.75
N ILE A 151 -5.87 8.63 24.53
CA ILE A 151 -7.21 8.03 24.69
C ILE A 151 -7.93 7.94 23.34
N SER A 152 -8.02 9.06 22.61
CA SER A 152 -8.69 9.14 21.30
C SER A 152 -8.09 8.17 20.26
N GLU A 153 -6.78 7.96 20.30
CA GLU A 153 -6.07 7.06 19.39
C GLU A 153 -6.40 5.59 19.68
N ARG A 154 -6.45 5.23 20.97
CA ARG A 154 -6.88 3.90 21.42
C ARG A 154 -8.34 3.64 21.08
N GLU A 155 -9.21 4.64 21.27
CA GLU A 155 -10.62 4.55 20.91
C GLU A 155 -10.79 4.33 19.40
N THR A 156 -10.05 5.08 18.57
CA THR A 156 -10.07 4.93 17.11
C THR A 156 -9.64 3.53 16.67
N LEU A 157 -8.61 2.97 17.29
CA LEU A 157 -8.18 1.60 17.00
C LEU A 157 -9.19 0.56 17.51
N SER A 158 -9.70 0.75 18.73
CA SER A 158 -10.67 -0.16 19.33
C SER A 158 -11.99 -0.21 18.56
N SER A 159 -12.47 0.91 18.02
CA SER A 159 -13.67 0.94 17.16
C SER A 159 -13.48 0.18 15.85
N ASN A 160 -12.23 -0.03 15.44
CA ASN A 160 -11.82 -0.84 14.30
C ASN A 160 -11.29 -2.22 14.72
N LYS A 161 -11.67 -2.71 15.92
CA LYS A 161 -11.26 -4.01 16.49
C LYS A 161 -9.74 -4.24 16.53
N ARG A 162 -8.96 -3.17 16.64
CA ARG A 162 -7.50 -3.20 16.78
C ARG A 162 -7.10 -2.91 18.22
N SER A 163 -6.05 -3.58 18.69
CA SER A 163 -5.45 -3.33 20.00
C SER A 163 -4.27 -2.35 19.98
N GLY A 164 -3.83 -1.89 18.79
CA GLY A 164 -2.82 -0.82 18.64
C GLY A 164 -1.36 -1.23 18.84
N LEU A 165 -1.08 -2.53 18.73
CA LEU A 165 0.21 -3.09 19.13
C LEU A 165 1.19 -3.26 17.97
N ARG A 166 0.74 -3.25 16.71
CA ARG A 166 1.62 -3.47 15.56
C ARG A 166 2.12 -2.14 14.98
N PRO A 167 3.31 -2.13 14.34
CA PRO A 167 3.88 -0.94 13.70
C PRO A 167 2.89 -0.15 12.81
N LEU A 168 2.13 -0.86 11.97
CA LEU A 168 1.17 -0.23 11.06
C LEU A 168 -0.05 0.34 11.78
N ASP A 169 -0.49 -0.22 12.91
CA ASP A 169 -1.58 0.37 13.69
C ASP A 169 -1.24 1.80 14.10
N ARG A 170 0.00 2.00 14.56
CA ARG A 170 0.49 3.32 14.96
C ARG A 170 0.75 4.22 13.77
N GLY A 171 1.29 3.68 12.69
CA GLY A 171 1.43 4.44 11.44
C GLY A 171 0.11 4.98 10.91
N ILE A 172 -0.97 4.19 11.00
CA ILE A 172 -2.30 4.63 10.58
C ILE A 172 -2.79 5.79 11.45
N ILE A 173 -2.61 5.70 12.76
CA ILE A 173 -2.96 6.80 13.66
C ILE A 173 -2.16 8.07 13.33
N GLU A 174 -0.86 7.95 13.12
CA GLU A 174 -0.03 9.10 12.74
C GLU A 174 -0.44 9.67 11.37
N ALA A 175 -0.76 8.82 10.40
CA ALA A 175 -1.31 9.25 9.11
C ALA A 175 -2.62 10.02 9.27
N LEU A 176 -3.55 9.51 10.08
CA LEU A 176 -4.85 10.14 10.34
C LEU A 176 -4.71 11.50 11.02
N LYS A 177 -3.76 11.66 11.95
CA LYS A 177 -3.43 12.98 12.54
C LYS A 177 -2.88 13.95 11.50
N GLY A 178 -2.04 13.44 10.58
CA GLY A 178 -1.44 14.22 9.50
C GLY A 178 -2.41 14.67 8.42
N VAL A 179 -3.57 14.01 8.26
CA VAL A 179 -4.58 14.34 7.23
C VAL A 179 -4.98 15.82 7.27
N ALA A 180 -5.19 16.38 8.45
CA ALA A 180 -5.59 17.79 8.61
C ALA A 180 -4.53 18.78 8.10
N PHE A 181 -3.27 18.34 8.00
CA PHE A 181 -2.13 19.14 7.56
C PHE A 181 -1.66 18.79 6.13
N GLY A 182 -2.31 17.80 5.49
CA GLY A 182 -1.88 17.28 4.18
C GLY A 182 -0.62 16.40 4.26
N ASP A 183 -0.22 15.99 5.47
CA ASP A 183 0.98 15.21 5.70
C ASP A 183 0.75 13.73 5.36
N ARG A 184 1.79 13.09 4.82
CA ARG A 184 1.85 11.64 4.63
C ARG A 184 2.62 11.01 5.79
N CYS A 185 2.21 9.82 6.25
CA CYS A 185 3.02 9.07 7.20
C CYS A 185 3.92 8.09 6.46
N VAL A 186 5.24 8.20 6.64
CA VAL A 186 6.21 7.25 6.07
C VAL A 186 6.83 6.45 7.20
N LEU A 187 6.57 5.14 7.23
CA LEU A 187 7.26 4.20 8.10
C LEU A 187 8.42 3.57 7.34
N VAL A 188 9.65 3.80 7.81
CA VAL A 188 10.85 3.13 7.27
C VAL A 188 11.34 2.09 8.27
N ILE A 189 11.05 0.83 7.98
CA ILE A 189 11.52 -0.33 8.75
C ILE A 189 12.73 -0.92 8.02
N PRO A 190 13.88 -1.17 8.69
CA PRO A 190 14.99 -1.91 8.09
C PRO A 190 14.52 -3.27 7.54
N CYS A 191 14.84 -3.58 6.28
CA CYS A 191 14.29 -4.77 5.59
C CYS A 191 14.67 -6.09 6.26
N GLU A 192 15.86 -6.17 6.87
CA GLU A 192 16.32 -7.30 7.66
C GLU A 192 15.36 -7.66 8.83
N ARG A 193 14.57 -6.69 9.30
CA ARG A 193 13.60 -6.86 10.39
C ARG A 193 12.16 -7.06 9.92
N CYS A 194 11.89 -6.98 8.62
CA CYS A 194 10.52 -7.05 8.10
C CYS A 194 10.20 -8.40 7.45
N SER A 195 9.45 -9.23 8.16
CA SER A 195 9.09 -10.57 7.71
C SER A 195 8.12 -10.60 6.53
N PHE A 196 7.27 -9.58 6.38
CA PHE A 196 6.49 -9.40 5.15
C PHE A 196 7.44 -9.28 3.94
N MET A 197 8.44 -8.39 4.01
CA MET A 197 9.38 -8.23 2.90
C MET A 197 10.22 -9.49 2.68
N ASN A 198 10.69 -10.15 3.74
CA ASN A 198 11.50 -11.37 3.61
C ASN A 198 10.73 -12.53 2.95
N ARG A 199 9.45 -12.71 3.27
CA ARG A 199 8.61 -13.74 2.64
C ARG A 199 8.28 -13.43 1.18
N HIS A 200 8.12 -12.15 0.84
CA HIS A 200 7.83 -11.71 -0.54
C HIS A 200 9.10 -11.46 -1.39
N ASN A 201 10.30 -11.64 -0.80
CA ASN A 201 11.60 -11.58 -1.48
C ASN A 201 12.12 -12.98 -1.88
N ILE A 202 11.35 -14.05 -1.68
CA ILE A 202 11.78 -15.39 -2.09
C ILE A 202 11.66 -15.50 -3.61
N VAL A 203 12.83 -15.62 -4.24
CA VAL A 203 13.15 -15.63 -5.68
C VAL A 203 13.36 -14.24 -6.31
N MET A 204 14.49 -13.60 -5.98
CA MET A 204 15.36 -13.05 -7.02
C MET A 204 16.48 -14.08 -7.24
N ILE A 205 16.29 -14.97 -8.21
CA ILE A 205 17.40 -15.70 -8.82
C ILE A 205 17.82 -14.81 -9.99
N ASP A 206 19.06 -14.31 -9.94
CA ASP A 206 19.74 -13.72 -11.10
C ASP A 206 19.96 -14.81 -12.17
#